data_AF-A0A5E5QLF9-F1
#
_entry.id   AF-A0A5E5QLF9-F1
#
_cell.length_a   1.000
_cell.length_b   1.000
_cell.length_c   1.000
_cell.angle_alpha   90.00
_cell.angle_beta   90.00
_cell.angle_gamma   90.00
#
_symmetry.space_group_name_H-M   'P 1'
#
loop_
_entity.id
_entity.type
_entity.pdbx_description
1 polymer ?
#
loop_
_entity_poly.entity_id
_entity_poly.type
_entity_poly.pdbx_seq_one_letter_code
_entity_poly.pdbx_strand_id
1 'polypeptide(L)'
;MSRLYIIGNGFDLFHGYETSYSDFYQYLSDEACYGDMLSSLEQYWFNVEDKEFWSDFEENLGNLDDDSLMMYAREYSTNINDENPKYNGVEIEVDRIFEPIVGLRKVIIEFIRDATKNLPNAGIDIDINAKFINFNYSKTLEVIYKVNTDNIFYIHGNIDDEKVILGHREDNPFKSYYAIDEGSYDYSCEIGTGAAEYYFNEIFKNSEQIIQDNTGYFENLKETKEIVVLGHSLSNVDKAYFDKIHRCVDDCTWFISCHQDEDIPKKENFLLNIGVLRENIKFFPM
;
A
#
# COMPACT_ATOMS: atom_id res chain seq x y z
N MET A 1 9.27 27.76 -12.30
CA MET A 1 10.10 26.56 -12.59
C MET A 1 9.16 25.37 -12.50
N SER A 2 9.34 24.32 -13.31
CA SER A 2 8.47 23.15 -13.25
C SER A 2 8.80 22.33 -12.00
N ARG A 3 7.82 22.18 -11.11
CA ARG A 3 7.96 21.49 -9.83
C ARG A 3 6.97 20.33 -9.76
N LEU A 4 7.42 19.22 -9.18
CA LEU A 4 6.59 18.08 -8.81
C LEU A 4 6.60 17.96 -7.28
N TYR A 5 5.43 17.84 -6.68
CA TYR A 5 5.27 17.47 -5.27
C TYR A 5 4.92 15.98 -5.17
N ILE A 6 5.58 15.27 -4.26
CA ILE A 6 5.26 13.90 -3.91
C ILE A 6 4.79 13.92 -2.45
N ILE A 7 3.54 13.56 -2.22
CA ILE A 7 2.89 13.66 -0.91
C ILE A 7 2.72 12.27 -0.32
N GLY A 8 3.14 12.08 0.93
CA GLY A 8 2.88 10.87 1.72
C GLY A 8 2.26 11.18 3.07
N ASN A 9 1.99 10.15 3.88
CA ASN A 9 1.09 10.25 5.03
C ASN A 9 1.56 11.24 6.10
N GLY A 10 2.88 11.44 6.24
CA GLY A 10 3.44 12.47 7.12
C GLY A 10 2.96 13.89 6.79
N PHE A 11 2.46 14.14 5.58
CA PHE A 11 1.79 15.39 5.24
C PHE A 11 0.47 15.51 5.98
N ASP A 12 -0.38 14.48 5.97
CA ASP A 12 -1.65 14.51 6.72
C ASP A 12 -1.40 14.60 8.24
N LEU A 13 -0.40 13.89 8.74
CA LEU A 13 0.04 13.97 10.14
C LEU A 13 0.58 15.36 10.52
N PHE A 14 1.33 16.01 9.63
CA PHE A 14 1.78 17.39 9.82
C PHE A 14 0.60 18.36 9.93
N HIS A 15 -0.46 18.08 9.18
CA HIS A 15 -1.73 18.76 9.31
C HIS A 15 -2.53 18.25 10.50
N GLY A 16 -2.03 17.39 11.38
CA GLY A 16 -2.75 16.97 12.58
C GLY A 16 -3.97 16.08 12.32
N TYR A 17 -4.07 15.45 11.15
CA TYR A 17 -4.99 14.34 10.99
C TYR A 17 -4.42 13.09 11.67
N GLU A 18 -5.28 12.32 12.33
CA GLU A 18 -4.95 11.03 12.97
C GLU A 18 -5.03 9.91 11.92
N THR A 19 -4.14 9.96 10.92
CA THR A 19 -4.11 9.04 9.78
C THR A 19 -2.93 8.08 9.82
N SER A 20 -2.26 7.94 10.97
CA SER A 20 -1.18 6.95 11.09
C SER A 20 -1.76 5.55 11.03
N TYR A 21 -0.94 4.57 10.66
CA TYR A 21 -1.37 3.17 10.71
C TYR A 21 -1.61 2.67 12.15
N SER A 22 -1.00 3.31 13.14
CA SER A 22 -1.33 3.08 14.56
C SER A 22 -2.74 3.56 14.90
N ASP A 23 -3.16 4.70 14.34
CA ASP A 23 -4.54 5.21 14.49
C ASP A 23 -5.52 4.27 13.77
N PHE A 24 -5.12 3.72 12.62
CA PHE A 24 -5.93 2.73 11.90
C PHE A 24 -6.12 1.43 12.70
N TYR A 25 -5.05 0.92 13.33
CA TYR A 25 -5.16 -0.24 14.23
C TYR A 25 -6.13 0.03 15.39
N GLN A 26 -6.04 1.21 16.00
CA GLN A 26 -6.92 1.61 17.09
C GLN A 26 -8.38 1.67 16.60
N TYR A 27 -8.62 2.25 15.42
CA TYR A 27 -9.94 2.29 14.78
C TYR A 27 -10.53 0.89 14.55
N LEU A 28 -9.72 -0.07 14.08
CA LEU A 28 -10.15 -1.47 13.94
C LEU A 28 -10.44 -2.13 15.29
N SER A 29 -9.64 -1.82 16.31
CA SER A 29 -9.73 -2.44 17.64
C SER A 29 -10.93 -1.95 18.45
N ASP A 30 -11.37 -0.71 18.23
CA ASP A 30 -12.48 -0.10 18.99
C ASP A 30 -13.86 -0.59 18.54
N GLU A 31 -13.98 -1.06 17.29
CA GLU A 31 -15.24 -1.47 16.69
C GLU A 31 -15.34 -3.00 16.57
N ALA A 32 -16.23 -3.61 17.36
CA ALA A 32 -16.40 -5.07 17.42
C ALA A 32 -16.73 -5.71 16.06
N CYS A 33 -17.29 -4.96 15.10
CA CYS A 33 -17.58 -5.45 13.76
C CYS A 33 -16.34 -5.74 12.90
N TYR A 34 -15.17 -5.19 13.25
CA TYR A 34 -13.91 -5.47 12.56
C TYR A 34 -13.10 -6.58 13.24
N GLY A 35 -13.63 -7.24 14.27
CA GLY A 35 -12.91 -8.27 15.04
C GLY A 35 -12.39 -9.43 14.18
N ASP A 36 -13.17 -9.91 13.21
CA ASP A 36 -12.75 -10.98 12.31
C ASP A 36 -11.64 -10.51 11.36
N MET A 37 -11.72 -9.27 10.85
CA MET A 37 -10.67 -8.67 10.01
C MET A 37 -9.37 -8.53 10.80
N LEU A 38 -9.44 -7.98 12.01
CA LEU A 38 -8.28 -7.80 12.86
C LEU A 38 -7.64 -9.15 13.21
N SER A 39 -8.45 -10.15 13.55
CA SER A 39 -7.97 -11.51 13.86
C SER A 39 -7.28 -12.14 12.64
N SER A 40 -7.86 -12.04 11.44
CA SER A 40 -7.23 -12.57 10.22
C SER A 40 -5.91 -11.86 9.91
N LEU A 41 -5.87 -10.53 10.04
CA LEU A 41 -4.65 -9.74 9.84
C LEU A 41 -3.56 -10.13 10.85
N GLU A 42 -3.90 -10.23 12.13
CA GLU A 42 -2.98 -10.66 13.19
C GLU A 42 -2.56 -12.13 13.07
N GLN A 43 -3.37 -13.00 12.47
CA GLN A 43 -3.01 -14.41 12.36
C GLN A 43 -2.09 -14.70 11.16
N TYR A 44 -2.33 -14.05 10.02
CA TYR A 44 -1.71 -14.43 8.75
C TYR A 44 -0.86 -13.34 8.10
N TRP A 45 -0.92 -12.09 8.58
CA TRP A 45 -0.18 -10.96 8.00
C TRP A 45 0.78 -10.27 8.97
N PHE A 46 0.42 -10.19 10.25
CA PHE A 46 1.22 -9.50 11.27
C PHE A 46 1.61 -10.48 12.37
N ASN A 47 2.89 -10.52 12.75
CA ASN A 47 3.26 -11.26 13.95
C ASN A 47 2.88 -10.43 15.19
N VAL A 48 1.91 -10.91 15.97
CA VAL A 48 1.13 -10.15 16.98
C VAL A 48 1.95 -9.63 18.17
N GLU A 49 3.24 -9.96 18.28
CA GLU A 49 4.06 -9.60 19.43
C GLU A 49 4.59 -8.15 19.41
N ASP A 50 4.48 -7.39 18.31
CA ASP A 50 5.02 -6.02 18.24
C ASP A 50 4.09 -4.98 17.58
N LYS A 51 3.84 -3.86 18.28
CA LYS A 51 2.99 -2.76 17.75
C LYS A 51 3.72 -1.95 16.67
N GLU A 52 5.04 -2.05 16.59
CA GLU A 52 5.85 -1.42 15.54
C GLU A 52 5.52 -1.99 14.13
N PHE A 53 4.86 -3.16 14.03
CA PHE A 53 4.45 -3.72 12.72
C PHE A 53 3.44 -2.86 11.97
N TRP A 54 2.57 -2.11 12.65
CA TRP A 54 1.57 -1.29 11.96
C TRP A 54 2.20 -0.08 11.27
N SER A 55 3.34 0.45 11.73
CA SER A 55 3.98 1.59 11.02
C SER A 55 4.43 1.24 9.60
N ASP A 56 4.70 -0.04 9.32
CA ASP A 56 5.05 -0.57 8.01
C ASP A 56 3.89 -1.38 7.39
N PHE A 57 2.65 -0.99 7.70
CA PHE A 57 1.42 -1.72 7.31
C PHE A 57 1.38 -2.18 5.85
N GLU A 58 1.67 -1.31 4.88
CA GLU A 58 1.64 -1.70 3.45
C GLU A 58 2.72 -2.73 3.08
N GLU A 59 3.88 -2.69 3.73
CA GLU A 59 4.96 -3.65 3.55
C GLU A 59 4.57 -4.99 4.16
N ASN A 60 4.06 -4.95 5.38
CA ASN A 60 3.66 -6.13 6.12
C ASN A 60 2.41 -6.80 5.56
N LEU A 61 1.50 -6.05 4.93
CA LEU A 61 0.40 -6.66 4.19
C LEU A 61 0.96 -7.57 3.08
N GLY A 62 2.10 -7.22 2.47
CA GLY A 62 2.79 -8.08 1.51
C GLY A 62 3.28 -9.42 2.07
N ASN A 63 3.51 -9.49 3.37
CA ASN A 63 4.15 -10.60 4.07
C ASN A 63 3.16 -11.68 4.54
N LEU A 64 2.10 -11.94 3.75
CA LEU A 64 1.18 -13.04 4.01
C LEU A 64 1.96 -14.35 4.26
N ASP A 65 1.73 -14.97 5.42
CA ASP A 65 2.16 -16.32 5.77
C ASP A 65 1.30 -17.34 5.01
N ASP A 66 1.56 -17.42 3.70
CA ASP A 66 0.84 -18.30 2.79
C ASP A 66 1.08 -19.78 3.11
N ASP A 67 2.24 -20.12 3.66
CA ASP A 67 2.56 -21.48 4.10
C ASP A 67 1.63 -21.93 5.23
N SER A 68 1.52 -21.16 6.31
CA SER A 68 0.62 -21.49 7.44
C SER A 68 -0.85 -21.48 7.01
N LEU A 69 -1.25 -20.53 6.17
CA LEU A 69 -2.60 -20.44 5.62
C LEU A 69 -2.94 -21.70 4.82
N MET A 70 -2.09 -22.07 3.86
CA MET A 70 -2.35 -23.22 3.00
C MET A 70 -2.23 -24.54 3.76
N MET A 71 -1.32 -24.64 4.75
CA MET A 71 -1.23 -25.80 5.63
C MET A 71 -2.54 -26.02 6.39
N TYR A 72 -3.11 -24.97 6.98
CA TYR A 72 -4.39 -25.03 7.67
C TYR A 72 -5.54 -25.40 6.73
N ALA A 73 -5.68 -24.70 5.59
CA ALA A 73 -6.77 -24.94 4.65
C ALA A 73 -6.76 -26.37 4.10
N ARG A 74 -5.57 -26.96 3.89
CA ARG A 74 -5.41 -28.34 3.38
C ARG A 74 -5.85 -29.43 4.36
N GLU A 75 -6.01 -29.12 5.65
CA GLU A 75 -6.63 -30.06 6.60
C GLU A 75 -8.09 -30.38 6.22
N TYR A 76 -8.70 -29.55 5.39
CA TYR A 76 -10.07 -29.69 4.87
C TYR A 76 -10.10 -30.23 3.44
N SER A 77 -9.00 -30.81 2.97
CA SER A 77 -8.93 -31.51 1.69
C SER A 77 -9.90 -32.70 1.61
N THR A 78 -10.32 -33.04 0.40
CA THR A 78 -11.32 -34.08 0.19
C THR A 78 -10.77 -35.46 0.51
N ASN A 79 -11.48 -36.21 1.36
CA ASN A 79 -11.32 -37.65 1.42
C ASN A 79 -12.09 -38.31 0.27
N ILE A 80 -11.37 -38.76 -0.76
CA ILE A 80 -11.94 -39.41 -1.95
C ILE A 80 -12.70 -40.72 -1.65
N ASN A 81 -12.52 -41.30 -0.46
CA ASN A 81 -13.20 -42.53 -0.05
C ASN A 81 -14.56 -42.28 0.61
N ASP A 82 -14.96 -41.02 0.83
CA ASP A 82 -16.26 -40.69 1.40
C ASP A 82 -17.40 -40.99 0.41
N GLU A 83 -18.60 -41.30 0.93
CA GLU A 83 -19.78 -41.60 0.09
C GLU A 83 -20.23 -40.41 -0.77
N ASN A 84 -19.93 -39.18 -0.33
CA ASN A 84 -20.23 -37.93 -1.04
C ASN A 84 -19.06 -36.93 -0.87
N PRO A 85 -17.96 -37.08 -1.62
CA PRO A 85 -16.77 -36.27 -1.46
C PRO A 85 -17.05 -34.79 -1.75
N LYS A 86 -16.61 -33.91 -0.85
CA LYS A 86 -16.72 -32.44 -1.00
C LYS A 86 -15.39 -31.84 -1.43
N TYR A 87 -15.36 -31.24 -2.61
CA TYR A 87 -14.14 -30.70 -3.23
C TYR A 87 -13.83 -29.24 -2.91
N ASN A 88 -14.74 -28.54 -2.23
CA ASN A 88 -14.60 -27.12 -1.92
C ASN A 88 -14.19 -26.85 -0.46
N GLY A 89 -13.78 -27.87 0.32
CA GLY A 89 -13.40 -27.68 1.72
C GLY A 89 -12.23 -26.72 1.90
N VAL A 90 -11.19 -26.86 1.09
CA VAL A 90 -10.02 -25.97 1.09
C VAL A 90 -10.42 -24.55 0.69
N GLU A 91 -11.23 -24.39 -0.37
CA GLU A 91 -11.74 -23.09 -0.83
C GLU A 91 -12.57 -22.39 0.23
N ILE A 92 -13.46 -23.10 0.93
CA ILE A 92 -14.27 -22.52 2.01
C ILE A 92 -13.39 -21.94 3.12
N GLU A 93 -12.32 -22.63 3.53
CA GLU A 93 -11.44 -22.09 4.56
C GLU A 93 -10.58 -20.93 4.05
N VAL A 94 -10.16 -20.97 2.79
CA VAL A 94 -9.49 -19.82 2.14
C VAL A 94 -10.43 -18.61 2.10
N ASP A 95 -11.67 -18.78 1.63
CA ASP A 95 -12.70 -17.74 1.61
C ASP A 95 -12.89 -17.16 3.01
N ARG A 96 -13.03 -18.01 4.03
CA ARG A 96 -13.22 -17.57 5.41
C ARG A 96 -12.07 -16.71 5.93
N ILE A 97 -10.83 -16.99 5.54
CA ILE A 97 -9.65 -16.23 5.95
C ILE A 97 -9.58 -14.89 5.21
N PHE A 98 -9.86 -14.89 3.90
CA PHE A 98 -9.71 -13.72 3.04
C PHE A 98 -10.93 -12.80 2.98
N GLU A 99 -12.16 -13.30 3.16
CA GLU A 99 -13.39 -12.49 3.11
C GLU A 99 -13.32 -11.25 4.03
N PRO A 100 -12.86 -11.35 5.29
CA PRO A 100 -12.66 -10.18 6.13
C PRO A 100 -11.68 -9.17 5.53
N ILE A 101 -10.64 -9.64 4.83
CA ILE A 101 -9.58 -8.81 4.25
C ILE A 101 -10.04 -8.11 2.96
N VAL A 102 -10.97 -8.69 2.20
CA VAL A 102 -11.54 -8.03 1.00
C VAL A 102 -12.19 -6.69 1.36
N GLY A 103 -12.78 -6.58 2.57
CA GLY A 103 -13.35 -5.35 3.08
C GLY A 103 -12.34 -4.25 3.43
N LEU A 104 -11.05 -4.57 3.51
CA LEU A 104 -10.01 -3.68 4.06
C LEU A 104 -9.92 -2.33 3.34
N ARG A 105 -10.08 -2.33 2.01
CA ARG A 105 -10.10 -1.10 1.19
C ARG A 105 -11.25 -0.18 1.52
N LYS A 106 -12.41 -0.74 1.83
CA LYS A 106 -13.56 0.05 2.23
C LYS A 106 -13.35 0.63 3.63
N VAL A 107 -12.85 -0.20 4.54
CA VAL A 107 -12.63 0.19 5.94
C VAL A 107 -11.54 1.24 6.07
N ILE A 108 -10.44 1.15 5.31
CA ILE A 108 -9.41 2.20 5.30
C ILE A 108 -9.96 3.54 4.77
N ILE A 109 -10.86 3.51 3.77
CA ILE A 109 -11.48 4.73 3.26
C ILE A 109 -12.47 5.32 4.27
N GLU A 110 -13.24 4.49 4.96
CA GLU A 110 -14.11 4.94 6.06
C GLU A 110 -13.29 5.56 7.19
N PHE A 111 -12.19 4.90 7.59
CA PHE A 111 -11.24 5.43 8.56
C PHE A 111 -10.67 6.79 8.13
N ILE A 112 -10.14 6.92 6.91
CA ILE A 112 -9.56 8.19 6.44
C ILE A 112 -10.63 9.28 6.36
N ARG A 113 -11.84 8.97 5.89
CA ARG A 113 -12.96 9.93 5.88
C ARG A 113 -13.26 10.42 7.29
N ASP A 114 -13.23 9.52 8.28
CA ASP A 114 -13.52 9.84 9.67
C ASP A 114 -12.40 10.67 10.31
N ALA A 115 -11.14 10.27 10.11
CA ALA A 115 -9.95 10.97 10.59
C ALA A 115 -9.80 12.38 9.99
N THR A 116 -10.32 12.61 8.79
CA THR A 116 -10.18 13.87 8.05
C THR A 116 -11.42 14.77 8.07
N LYS A 117 -12.42 14.47 8.91
CA LYS A 117 -13.66 15.29 9.03
C LYS A 117 -13.40 16.74 9.44
N ASN A 118 -12.40 16.97 10.29
CA ASN A 118 -12.15 18.28 10.89
C ASN A 118 -10.97 18.98 10.22
N LEU A 119 -11.20 20.18 9.72
CA LEU A 119 -10.14 21.00 9.11
C LEU A 119 -9.04 21.33 10.13
N PRO A 120 -7.78 21.07 9.80
CA PRO A 120 -6.69 21.43 10.68
C PRO A 120 -6.15 22.84 10.47
N ASN A 121 -5.26 23.24 11.37
CA ASN A 121 -4.93 24.65 11.65
C ASN A 121 -3.61 25.16 11.05
N ALA A 122 -2.95 24.41 10.16
CA ALA A 122 -1.65 24.82 9.62
C ALA A 122 -1.57 24.57 8.12
N GLY A 123 -0.85 25.42 7.40
CA GLY A 123 -0.47 25.21 6.00
C GLY A 123 0.98 25.58 5.80
N ILE A 124 1.66 24.88 4.90
CA ILE A 124 3.00 25.21 4.40
C ILE A 124 2.90 25.88 3.02
N ASP A 125 3.91 26.64 2.62
CA ASP A 125 3.90 27.26 1.29
C ASP A 125 4.14 26.20 0.20
N ILE A 126 3.14 25.97 -0.65
CA ILE A 126 3.23 25.07 -1.80
C ILE A 126 2.79 25.79 -3.07
N ASP A 127 3.41 25.47 -4.20
CA ASP A 127 2.97 25.95 -5.51
C ASP A 127 1.72 25.16 -5.94
N ILE A 128 0.54 25.75 -5.74
CA ILE A 128 -0.76 25.12 -6.06
C ILE A 128 -0.96 24.81 -7.56
N ASN A 129 -0.14 25.38 -8.44
CA ASN A 129 -0.18 25.13 -9.89
C ASN A 129 0.84 24.09 -10.34
N ALA A 130 1.65 23.56 -9.42
CA ALA A 130 2.57 22.46 -9.70
C ALA A 130 1.83 21.14 -9.95
N LYS A 131 2.57 20.11 -10.36
CA LYS A 131 2.04 18.73 -10.41
C LYS A 131 2.20 18.06 -9.05
N PHE A 132 1.28 17.18 -8.73
CA PHE A 132 1.27 16.42 -7.49
C PHE A 132 1.10 14.93 -7.78
N ILE A 133 1.91 14.09 -7.13
CA ILE A 133 1.65 12.66 -6.95
C ILE A 133 1.30 12.48 -5.47
N ASN A 134 0.08 12.02 -5.20
CA ASN A 134 -0.41 11.84 -3.84
C ASN A 134 -0.54 10.35 -3.52
N PHE A 135 0.20 9.91 -2.50
CA PHE A 135 0.12 8.56 -1.95
C PHE A 135 -0.94 8.45 -0.84
N ASN A 136 -1.44 9.58 -0.34
CA ASN A 136 -2.50 9.59 0.67
C ASN A 136 -3.86 9.42 -0.01
N TYR A 137 -4.78 8.79 0.70
CA TYR A 137 -6.18 8.68 0.27
C TYR A 137 -6.97 9.97 0.53
N SER A 138 -6.47 10.85 1.39
CA SER A 138 -7.14 12.08 1.80
C SER A 138 -7.14 13.16 0.72
N LYS A 139 -8.04 14.15 0.89
CA LYS A 139 -8.14 15.34 0.04
C LYS A 139 -7.49 16.58 0.64
N THR A 140 -6.42 16.40 1.41
CA THR A 140 -5.73 17.49 2.12
C THR A 140 -5.30 18.62 1.18
N LEU A 141 -4.78 18.28 -0.01
CA LEU A 141 -4.37 19.25 -1.03
C LEU A 141 -5.53 20.12 -1.52
N GLU A 142 -6.68 19.53 -1.84
CA GLU A 142 -7.84 20.25 -2.33
C GLU A 142 -8.55 21.01 -1.22
N VAL A 143 -8.63 20.41 -0.02
CA VAL A 143 -9.39 20.94 1.10
C VAL A 143 -8.66 22.12 1.75
N ILE A 144 -7.35 22.00 2.02
CA ILE A 144 -6.56 23.03 2.71
C ILE A 144 -5.98 24.03 1.70
N TYR A 145 -5.35 23.53 0.64
CA TYR A 145 -4.57 24.35 -0.28
C TYR A 145 -5.31 24.79 -1.54
N LYS A 146 -6.49 24.22 -1.78
CA LYS A 146 -7.30 24.50 -2.98
C LYS A 146 -6.56 24.18 -4.28
N VAL A 147 -5.69 23.17 -4.25
CA VAL A 147 -5.05 22.64 -5.45
C VAL A 147 -6.14 22.11 -6.39
N ASN A 148 -6.02 22.40 -7.69
CA ASN A 148 -6.93 21.82 -8.68
C ASN A 148 -6.71 20.31 -8.76
N THR A 149 -7.77 19.50 -8.64
CA THR A 149 -7.72 18.04 -8.76
C THR A 149 -7.06 17.57 -10.05
N ASP A 150 -7.17 18.32 -11.16
CA ASP A 150 -6.49 17.98 -12.43
C ASP A 150 -4.95 17.97 -12.32
N ASN A 151 -4.40 18.64 -11.30
CA ASN A 151 -2.97 18.66 -11.03
C ASN A 151 -2.52 17.52 -10.10
N ILE A 152 -3.46 16.75 -9.55
CA ILE A 152 -3.19 15.72 -8.54
C ILE A 152 -3.39 14.34 -9.15
N PHE A 153 -2.31 13.56 -9.16
CA PHE A 153 -2.36 12.15 -9.49
C PHE A 153 -2.38 11.33 -8.20
N TYR A 154 -3.56 10.80 -7.87
CA TYR A 154 -3.76 9.87 -6.78
C TYR A 154 -3.30 8.47 -7.20
N ILE A 155 -2.05 8.15 -6.90
CA ILE A 155 -1.42 6.93 -7.43
C ILE A 155 -2.06 5.65 -6.87
N HIS A 156 -2.67 5.74 -5.69
CA HIS A 156 -3.40 4.66 -5.04
C HIS A 156 -4.92 4.90 -4.95
N GLY A 157 -5.44 5.92 -5.63
CA GLY A 157 -6.81 6.40 -5.44
C GLY A 157 -6.98 7.25 -4.18
N ASN A 158 -8.21 7.70 -3.94
CA ASN A 158 -8.59 8.60 -2.85
C ASN A 158 -9.95 8.22 -2.24
N ILE A 159 -10.35 8.93 -1.19
CA ILE A 159 -11.61 8.71 -0.46
C ILE A 159 -12.88 8.77 -1.30
N ASP A 160 -12.87 9.31 -2.52
CA ASP A 160 -14.04 9.32 -3.41
C ASP A 160 -14.06 8.17 -4.41
N ASP A 161 -12.98 7.39 -4.51
CA ASP A 161 -12.88 6.25 -5.43
C ASP A 161 -13.57 5.00 -4.86
N GLU A 162 -14.17 4.20 -5.74
CA GLU A 162 -14.85 2.95 -5.36
C GLU A 162 -13.86 1.86 -4.89
N LYS A 163 -12.64 1.88 -5.44
CA LYS A 163 -11.58 0.91 -5.13
C LYS A 163 -10.24 1.64 -5.07
N VAL A 164 -9.65 1.65 -3.88
CA VAL A 164 -8.28 2.13 -3.65
C VAL A 164 -7.27 0.98 -3.69
N ILE A 165 -6.02 1.32 -3.91
CA ILE A 165 -4.92 0.37 -4.06
C ILE A 165 -4.18 0.28 -2.72
N LEU A 166 -3.85 -0.95 -2.27
CA LEU A 166 -3.22 -1.20 -0.97
C LEU A 166 -2.24 -2.38 -1.06
N GLY A 167 -1.23 -2.39 -0.19
CA GLY A 167 -0.32 -3.52 0.00
C GLY A 167 0.67 -3.69 -1.14
N HIS A 168 1.81 -4.33 -0.89
CA HIS A 168 2.84 -4.55 -1.91
C HIS A 168 3.37 -5.98 -1.85
N ARG A 169 3.39 -6.70 -2.99
CA ARG A 169 4.19 -7.93 -3.11
C ARG A 169 4.60 -8.12 -4.57
N GLU A 170 5.88 -8.40 -4.81
CA GLU A 170 6.44 -8.55 -6.17
C GLU A 170 6.09 -9.91 -6.78
N ASP A 171 6.01 -10.96 -5.97
CA ASP A 171 5.75 -12.33 -6.38
C ASP A 171 4.38 -12.83 -5.91
N ASN A 172 3.74 -13.67 -6.72
CA ASN A 172 2.56 -14.41 -6.28
C ASN A 172 3.01 -15.72 -5.62
N PRO A 173 2.86 -15.88 -4.29
CA PRO A 173 3.30 -17.09 -3.58
C PRO A 173 2.57 -18.35 -4.04
N PHE A 174 1.31 -18.21 -4.45
CA PHE A 174 0.42 -19.31 -4.74
C PHE A 174 0.82 -20.09 -6.01
N LYS A 175 1.64 -19.50 -6.88
CA LYS A 175 2.16 -20.17 -8.08
C LYS A 175 2.94 -21.46 -7.77
N SER A 176 3.63 -21.49 -6.63
CA SER A 176 4.43 -22.64 -6.21
C SER A 176 3.58 -23.86 -5.83
N TYR A 177 2.35 -23.64 -5.37
CA TYR A 177 1.46 -24.70 -4.89
C TYR A 177 0.85 -25.53 -6.01
N TYR A 178 0.90 -25.07 -7.26
CA TYR A 178 0.53 -25.86 -8.44
C TYR A 178 1.64 -26.83 -8.89
N ALA A 179 2.87 -26.69 -8.38
CA ALA A 179 3.99 -27.57 -8.71
C ALA A 179 3.94 -28.87 -7.88
N ILE A 180 2.91 -29.69 -8.11
CA ILE A 180 2.73 -30.99 -7.43
C ILE A 180 3.20 -32.13 -8.36
N ASP A 181 3.83 -33.16 -7.78
CA ASP A 181 4.25 -34.39 -8.46
C ASP A 181 3.03 -35.13 -9.05
N GLU A 182 3.14 -35.74 -10.24
CA GLU A 182 2.02 -36.34 -11.00
C GLU A 182 1.19 -37.38 -10.21
N GLY A 183 1.70 -37.90 -9.09
CA GLY A 183 1.05 -38.90 -8.24
C GLY A 183 0.26 -38.37 -7.03
N SER A 184 0.29 -37.07 -6.73
CA SER A 184 -0.37 -36.47 -5.54
C SER A 184 -1.33 -35.32 -5.89
N TYR A 185 -1.89 -35.35 -7.10
CA TYR A 185 -2.87 -34.37 -7.54
C TYR A 185 -4.14 -34.45 -6.69
N ASP A 186 -4.46 -33.35 -6.01
CA ASP A 186 -5.69 -33.17 -5.22
C ASP A 186 -6.46 -31.98 -5.78
N TYR A 187 -7.59 -32.28 -6.43
CA TYR A 187 -8.47 -31.30 -7.05
C TYR A 187 -9.02 -30.27 -6.05
N SER A 188 -9.24 -30.67 -4.79
CA SER A 188 -9.72 -29.74 -3.76
C SER A 188 -8.65 -28.73 -3.36
N CYS A 189 -7.38 -29.16 -3.32
CA CYS A 189 -6.24 -28.27 -3.11
C CYS A 189 -6.06 -27.30 -4.27
N GLU A 190 -6.25 -27.74 -5.52
CA GLU A 190 -6.16 -26.84 -6.68
C GLU A 190 -7.23 -25.75 -6.63
N ILE A 191 -8.48 -26.09 -6.32
CA ILE A 191 -9.57 -25.11 -6.17
C ILE A 191 -9.24 -24.10 -5.05
N GLY A 192 -8.78 -24.58 -3.89
CA GLY A 192 -8.38 -23.72 -2.78
C GLY A 192 -7.20 -22.80 -3.10
N THR A 193 -6.16 -23.31 -3.77
CA THR A 193 -5.03 -22.49 -4.24
C THR A 193 -5.49 -21.43 -5.25
N GLY A 194 -6.41 -21.78 -6.16
CA GLY A 194 -7.01 -20.83 -7.10
C GLY A 194 -7.78 -19.71 -6.40
N ALA A 195 -8.55 -20.03 -5.35
CA ALA A 195 -9.23 -19.03 -4.54
C ALA A 195 -8.24 -18.09 -3.82
N ALA A 196 -7.16 -18.63 -3.25
CA ALA A 196 -6.14 -17.83 -2.57
C ALA A 196 -5.40 -16.89 -3.53
N GLU A 197 -5.06 -17.40 -4.72
CA GLU A 197 -4.49 -16.59 -5.81
C GLU A 197 -5.45 -15.48 -6.27
N TYR A 198 -6.75 -15.77 -6.35
CA TYR A 198 -7.75 -14.76 -6.70
C TYR A 198 -7.77 -13.61 -5.67
N TYR A 199 -7.89 -13.91 -4.37
CA TYR A 199 -7.90 -12.88 -3.33
C TYR A 199 -6.59 -12.11 -3.26
N PHE A 200 -5.46 -12.79 -3.41
CA PHE A 200 -4.16 -12.17 -3.47
C PHE A 200 -4.10 -11.09 -4.57
N ASN A 201 -4.45 -11.46 -5.80
CA ASN A 201 -4.47 -10.52 -6.91
C ASN A 201 -5.52 -9.41 -6.72
N GLU A 202 -6.61 -9.70 -6.01
CA GLU A 202 -7.58 -8.68 -5.67
C GLU A 202 -7.07 -7.69 -4.65
N ILE A 203 -6.26 -8.06 -3.64
CA ILE A 203 -5.86 -7.19 -2.53
C ILE A 203 -4.59 -6.39 -2.87
N PHE A 204 -3.57 -7.03 -3.43
CA PHE A 204 -2.21 -6.46 -3.53
C PHE A 204 -2.01 -5.52 -4.71
N LYS A 205 -1.25 -4.43 -4.48
CA LYS A 205 -0.86 -3.52 -5.55
C LYS A 205 0.19 -4.15 -6.46
N ASN A 206 -0.07 -4.07 -7.76
CA ASN A 206 0.94 -4.31 -8.78
C ASN A 206 1.48 -2.95 -9.28
N SER A 207 2.53 -2.46 -8.62
CA SER A 207 3.13 -1.15 -8.94
C SER A 207 3.59 -1.07 -10.40
N GLU A 208 4.08 -2.17 -10.99
CA GLU A 208 4.48 -2.20 -12.40
C GLU A 208 3.29 -2.00 -13.34
N GLN A 209 2.16 -2.67 -13.07
CA GLN A 209 0.94 -2.50 -13.85
C GLN A 209 0.42 -1.07 -13.73
N ILE A 210 0.38 -0.50 -12.52
CA ILE A 210 -0.05 0.89 -12.29
C ILE A 210 0.84 1.87 -13.05
N ILE A 211 2.16 1.66 -13.06
CA ILE A 211 3.11 2.47 -13.85
C ILE A 211 2.83 2.34 -15.34
N GLN A 212 2.59 1.13 -15.85
CA GLN A 212 2.32 0.87 -17.26
C GLN A 212 1.04 1.57 -17.70
N ASP A 213 -0.04 1.42 -16.94
CA ASP A 213 -1.35 2.01 -17.23
C ASP A 213 -1.31 3.55 -17.22
N ASN A 214 -0.39 4.13 -16.45
CA ASN A 214 -0.24 5.58 -16.30
C ASN A 214 1.02 6.14 -16.98
N THR A 215 1.59 5.44 -17.97
CA THR A 215 2.83 5.84 -18.64
C THR A 215 2.81 7.29 -19.14
N GLY A 216 1.68 7.74 -19.71
CA GLY A 216 1.54 9.11 -20.21
C GLY A 216 1.66 10.19 -19.13
N TYR A 217 1.24 9.92 -17.88
CA TYR A 217 1.44 10.85 -16.77
C TYR A 217 2.94 10.96 -16.43
N PHE A 218 3.63 9.82 -16.30
CA PHE A 218 5.05 9.80 -15.96
C PHE A 218 5.93 10.43 -17.04
N GLU A 219 5.65 10.18 -18.33
CA GLU A 219 6.38 10.80 -19.45
C GLU A 219 6.25 12.33 -19.46
N ASN A 220 5.12 12.86 -18.97
CA ASN A 220 4.88 14.29 -18.83
C ASN A 220 5.69 14.91 -17.66
N LEU A 221 6.46 14.13 -16.89
CA LEU A 221 7.34 14.65 -15.85
C LEU A 221 8.68 15.18 -16.39
N LYS A 222 9.00 14.96 -17.67
CA LYS A 222 10.31 15.28 -18.27
C LYS A 222 10.84 16.69 -18.03
N GLU A 223 9.96 17.69 -17.99
CA GLU A 223 10.35 19.09 -17.81
C GLU A 223 10.55 19.50 -16.34
N THR A 224 10.31 18.58 -15.39
CA THR A 224 10.45 18.83 -13.95
C THR A 224 11.89 19.14 -13.59
N LYS A 225 12.10 20.23 -12.84
CA LYS A 225 13.42 20.68 -12.37
C LYS A 225 13.61 20.54 -10.87
N GLU A 226 12.50 20.51 -10.14
CA GLU A 226 12.50 20.30 -8.70
C GLU A 226 11.45 19.27 -8.32
N ILE A 227 11.84 18.29 -7.53
CA ILE A 227 10.94 17.35 -6.87
C ILE A 227 10.95 17.69 -5.39
N VAL A 228 9.77 17.91 -4.80
CA VAL A 228 9.61 18.16 -3.37
C VAL A 228 8.80 17.02 -2.77
N VAL A 229 9.44 16.24 -1.90
CA VAL A 229 8.82 15.11 -1.21
C VAL A 229 8.40 15.58 0.18
N LEU A 230 7.10 15.50 0.47
CA LEU A 230 6.49 15.96 1.72
C LEU A 230 5.84 14.77 2.44
N GLY A 231 6.36 14.43 3.62
CA GLY A 231 5.76 13.44 4.51
C GLY A 231 5.79 11.99 4.00
N HIS A 232 6.50 11.70 2.93
CA HIS A 232 6.65 10.34 2.41
C HIS A 232 7.75 9.58 3.15
N SER A 233 7.53 8.32 3.51
CA SER A 233 8.50 7.48 4.23
C SER A 233 9.77 7.20 3.42
N LEU A 234 9.62 7.03 2.10
CA LEU A 234 10.64 6.51 1.17
C LEU A 234 11.02 5.06 1.52
N SER A 235 10.00 4.23 1.75
CA SER A 235 10.13 2.79 1.95
C SER A 235 10.25 2.02 0.64
N ASN A 236 10.73 0.78 0.71
CA ASN A 236 10.96 -0.06 -0.47
C ASN A 236 9.67 -0.39 -1.23
N VAL A 237 8.52 -0.46 -0.56
CA VAL A 237 7.21 -0.76 -1.18
C VAL A 237 6.81 0.21 -2.30
N ASP A 238 7.33 1.44 -2.28
CA ASP A 238 7.05 2.46 -3.29
C ASP A 238 8.23 2.70 -4.23
N LYS A 239 9.34 1.95 -4.06
CA LYS A 239 10.59 2.13 -4.81
C LYS A 239 10.37 2.13 -6.31
N ALA A 240 9.50 1.26 -6.83
CA ALA A 240 9.18 1.19 -8.25
C ALA A 240 8.67 2.52 -8.83
N TYR A 241 7.86 3.27 -8.06
CA TYR A 241 7.37 4.58 -8.48
C TYR A 241 8.48 5.62 -8.48
N PHE A 242 9.33 5.64 -7.45
CA PHE A 242 10.46 6.57 -7.38
C PHE A 242 11.51 6.29 -8.47
N ASP A 243 11.81 5.01 -8.73
CA ASP A 243 12.64 4.58 -9.87
C ASP A 243 12.06 5.09 -11.20
N LYS A 244 10.74 4.92 -11.40
CA LYS A 244 10.07 5.40 -12.61
C LYS A 244 10.13 6.93 -12.73
N ILE A 245 9.85 7.66 -11.65
CA ILE A 245 9.92 9.12 -11.61
C ILE A 245 11.33 9.59 -11.95
N HIS A 246 12.36 9.03 -11.28
CA HIS A 246 13.76 9.39 -11.53
C HIS A 246 14.16 9.18 -12.99
N ARG A 247 13.75 8.06 -13.61
CA ARG A 247 14.02 7.78 -15.03
C ARG A 247 13.30 8.71 -16.01
N CYS A 248 12.24 9.39 -15.57
CA CYS A 248 11.45 10.27 -16.43
C CYS A 248 11.85 11.75 -16.32
N VAL A 249 12.71 12.13 -15.37
CA VAL A 249 13.12 13.53 -15.15
C VAL A 249 14.59 13.73 -15.54
N ASP A 250 14.90 14.89 -16.14
CA ASP A 250 16.25 15.26 -16.56
C ASP A 250 16.85 16.37 -15.67
N ASP A 251 17.97 16.10 -15.00
CA ASP A 251 18.75 17.05 -14.19
C ASP A 251 17.86 17.81 -13.18
N CYS A 252 17.42 17.08 -12.16
CA CYS A 252 16.41 17.52 -11.19
C CYS A 252 16.97 17.54 -9.76
N THR A 253 16.69 18.60 -9.01
CA THR A 253 16.98 18.69 -7.58
C THR A 253 15.83 18.09 -6.77
N TRP A 254 16.15 17.25 -5.79
CA TRP A 254 15.22 16.60 -4.88
C TRP A 254 15.28 17.26 -3.50
N PHE A 255 14.17 17.83 -3.06
CA PHE A 255 13.98 18.37 -1.73
C PHE A 255 13.15 17.40 -0.91
N ILE A 256 13.67 16.93 0.22
CA ILE A 256 13.06 15.86 1.00
C ILE A 256 12.77 16.39 2.40
N SER A 257 11.50 16.33 2.80
CA SER A 257 11.10 16.61 4.18
C SER A 257 11.57 15.47 5.10
N CYS A 258 12.12 15.83 6.25
CA CYS A 258 12.43 14.91 7.35
C CYS A 258 11.68 15.35 8.61
N HIS A 259 11.15 14.36 9.33
CA HIS A 259 10.53 14.62 10.63
C HIS A 259 11.61 14.82 11.71
N GLN A 260 12.65 13.99 11.66
CA GLN A 260 13.82 14.07 12.54
C GLN A 260 15.13 13.89 11.76
N ASP A 261 16.25 14.36 12.30
CA ASP A 261 17.56 14.27 11.63
C ASP A 261 18.00 12.81 11.43
N GLU A 262 17.52 11.90 12.28
CA GLU A 262 17.73 10.46 12.21
C GLU A 262 17.14 9.81 10.95
N ASP A 263 16.16 10.46 10.29
CA ASP A 263 15.57 9.98 9.04
C ASP A 263 16.50 10.16 7.84
N ILE A 264 17.43 11.12 7.92
CA ILE A 264 18.27 11.56 6.79
C ILE A 264 19.07 10.41 6.18
N PRO A 265 19.81 9.58 6.94
CA PRO A 265 20.59 8.48 6.35
C PRO A 265 19.72 7.46 5.62
N LYS A 266 18.54 7.11 6.15
CA LYS A 266 17.61 6.16 5.51
C LYS A 266 17.11 6.71 4.18
N LYS A 267 16.65 7.96 4.17
CA LYS A 267 16.12 8.64 2.98
C LYS A 267 17.20 8.93 1.93
N GLU A 268 18.40 9.33 2.35
CA GLU A 268 19.54 9.50 1.44
C GLU A 268 19.89 8.17 0.76
N ASN A 269 20.04 7.08 1.53
CA ASN A 269 20.36 5.77 0.98
C ASN A 269 19.29 5.30 -0.03
N PHE A 270 18.01 5.50 0.25
CA PHE A 270 16.94 5.18 -0.69
C PHE A 270 17.12 5.90 -2.04
N LEU A 271 17.38 7.22 -2.01
CA LEU A 271 17.56 8.03 -3.21
C LEU A 271 18.84 7.69 -3.99
N LEU A 272 19.93 7.41 -3.29
CA LEU A 272 21.16 6.93 -3.90
C LEU A 272 20.95 5.57 -4.59
N ASN A 273 20.19 4.67 -3.96
CA ASN A 273 19.90 3.34 -4.50
C ASN A 273 19.08 3.36 -5.80
N ILE A 274 18.21 4.37 -5.99
CA ILE A 274 17.48 4.57 -7.25
C ILE A 274 18.28 5.37 -8.29
N GLY A 275 19.46 5.89 -7.94
CA GLY A 275 20.39 6.56 -8.86
C GLY A 275 20.43 8.09 -8.78
N VAL A 276 19.75 8.72 -7.81
CA VAL A 276 19.85 10.17 -7.61
C VAL A 276 21.25 10.53 -7.11
N LEU A 277 21.87 11.53 -7.73
CA LEU A 277 23.19 12.01 -7.32
C LEU A 277 23.11 12.80 -6.01
N ARG A 278 24.07 12.60 -5.11
CA ARG A 278 24.07 13.22 -3.77
C ARG A 278 23.99 14.74 -3.82
N GLU A 279 24.68 15.39 -4.77
CA GLU A 279 24.64 16.85 -4.97
C GLU A 279 23.26 17.40 -5.31
N ASN A 280 22.36 16.55 -5.80
CA ASN A 280 20.99 16.91 -6.17
C ASN A 280 20.00 16.66 -5.02
N ILE A 281 20.43 16.14 -3.88
CA ILE A 281 19.57 15.85 -2.73
C ILE A 281 19.71 16.96 -1.69
N LYS A 282 18.58 17.49 -1.23
CA LYS A 282 18.48 18.51 -0.18
C LYS A 282 17.44 18.09 0.84
N PHE A 283 17.79 18.16 2.12
CA PHE A 283 16.88 17.85 3.22
C PHE A 283 16.37 19.13 3.88
N PHE A 284 15.14 19.10 4.38
CA PHE A 284 14.55 20.18 5.17
C PHE A 284 13.59 19.62 6.23
N PRO A 285 13.39 20.31 7.37
CA PRO A 285 12.50 19.85 8.42
C PRO A 285 11.02 20.05 8.05
N MET A 286 10.16 19.11 8.45
CA MET A 286 8.70 19.21 8.38
C MET A 286 8.05 18.55 9.61
#